data_AF-A0A6C9EH22-F1
#
_entry.id   AF-A0A6C9EH22-F1
#
_cell.length_a   1.000
_cell.length_b   1.000
_cell.length_c   1.000
_cell.angle_alpha   90.00
_cell.angle_beta   90.00
_cell.angle_gamma   90.00
#
_symmetry.space_group_name_H-M   'P 1'
#
loop_
_entity.id
_entity.type
_entity.pdbx_description
1 polymer ?
#
loop_
_entity_poly.entity_id
_entity_poly.type
_entity_poly.pdbx_seq_one_letter_code
_entity_poly.pdbx_strand_id
1 'polypeptide(L)'
;MAIYHLSVSNVSRASGSKATATLSYISGRRVHDERRGETYDYGRKERVLRVGTLLPEGAPAEYADPAVLFNAVELHETGRTARPAKKIVVALPREFTPRQRVQALEEYIRENLNADGYAATYAIHDDGRGNNPHAHILVANRQIDPATGGWARLKQRMEYVLDERGERVPLIDPETGRQKTDKRGRRQWKRTSVSLNPLDRKAKLKALRESWANTCNARLDETARIDHR
;
A
#
# COMPACT_ATOMS: atom_id res chain seq x y z
N MET A 1 -22.60 -16.80 6.91
CA MET A 1 -21.54 -16.59 7.90
C MET A 1 -20.47 -15.81 7.20
N ALA A 2 -20.20 -14.60 7.70
CA ALA A 2 -19.18 -13.75 7.15
C ALA A 2 -17.81 -14.44 7.24
N ILE A 3 -17.00 -14.31 6.20
CA ILE A 3 -15.68 -14.91 6.11
C ILE A 3 -14.67 -13.77 6.13
N TYR A 4 -13.66 -13.90 7.00
CA TYR A 4 -12.54 -12.98 7.00
C TYR A 4 -11.54 -13.34 5.89
N HIS A 5 -11.14 -12.33 5.12
CA HIS A 5 -9.95 -12.40 4.28
C HIS A 5 -9.34 -11.01 4.17
N LEU A 6 -8.03 -10.91 4.41
CA LEU A 6 -7.22 -9.77 4.02
C LEU A 6 -5.83 -10.22 3.59
N SER A 7 -5.44 -9.89 2.36
CA SER A 7 -4.09 -10.09 1.86
C SER A 7 -3.48 -8.77 1.40
N VAL A 8 -2.16 -8.63 1.58
CA VAL A 8 -1.38 -7.48 1.12
C VAL A 8 -0.22 -8.00 0.28
N SER A 9 -0.05 -7.45 -0.92
CA SER A 9 0.99 -7.84 -1.86
C SER A 9 1.64 -6.61 -2.49
N ASN A 10 2.90 -6.74 -2.91
CA ASN A 10 3.59 -5.66 -3.62
C ASN A 10 3.26 -5.74 -5.12
N VAL A 11 3.04 -4.59 -5.74
CA VAL A 11 3.20 -4.44 -7.18
C VAL A 11 4.67 -4.10 -7.41
N SER A 12 5.46 -5.10 -7.81
CA SER A 12 6.92 -5.01 -7.90
C SER A 12 7.39 -5.04 -9.34
N ARG A 13 8.26 -4.10 -9.71
CA ARG A 13 8.91 -4.11 -11.03
C ARG A 13 9.82 -5.32 -11.22
N ALA A 14 10.46 -5.79 -10.15
CA ALA A 14 11.33 -6.96 -10.20
C ALA A 14 10.56 -8.25 -10.57
N SER A 15 9.27 -8.32 -10.26
CA SER A 15 8.37 -9.41 -10.66
C SER A 15 7.60 -9.11 -11.96
N GLY A 16 7.97 -8.05 -12.69
CA GLY A 16 7.32 -7.66 -13.94
C GLY A 16 5.95 -7.00 -13.78
N SER A 17 5.52 -6.67 -12.56
CA SER A 17 4.22 -6.05 -12.27
C SER A 17 4.28 -4.53 -12.44
N LYS A 18 3.14 -3.92 -12.79
CA LYS A 18 2.97 -2.46 -12.97
C LYS A 18 1.69 -1.99 -12.30
N ALA A 19 1.71 -0.77 -11.77
CA ALA A 19 0.56 -0.17 -11.11
C ALA A 19 -0.57 0.11 -12.10
N THR A 20 -0.25 0.65 -13.28
CA THR A 20 -1.15 0.89 -14.42
C THR A 20 -1.82 -0.39 -14.93
N ALA A 21 -1.06 -1.47 -15.11
CA ALA A 21 -1.60 -2.78 -15.47
C ALA A 21 -2.54 -3.32 -14.38
N THR A 22 -2.13 -3.21 -13.11
CA THR A 22 -2.97 -3.65 -11.99
C THR A 22 -4.25 -2.81 -11.88
N LEU A 23 -4.17 -1.50 -12.12
CA LEU A 23 -5.32 -0.61 -12.16
C LEU A 23 -6.30 -1.04 -13.25
N SER A 24 -5.81 -1.28 -14.47
CA SER A 24 -6.64 -1.78 -15.56
C SER A 24 -7.34 -3.08 -15.17
N TYR A 25 -6.59 -4.02 -14.58
CA TYR A 25 -7.12 -5.30 -14.14
C TYR A 25 -8.24 -5.16 -13.10
N ILE A 26 -8.04 -4.36 -12.05
CA ILE A 26 -9.03 -4.26 -10.96
C ILE A 26 -10.22 -3.37 -11.35
N SER A 27 -10.03 -2.36 -12.18
CA SER A 27 -11.12 -1.43 -12.54
C SER A 27 -11.90 -1.88 -13.77
N GLY A 28 -11.38 -2.86 -14.51
CA GLY A 28 -11.89 -3.24 -15.83
C GLY A 28 -11.70 -2.15 -16.89
N ARG A 29 -10.98 -1.06 -16.59
CA ARG A 29 -10.79 0.07 -17.51
C ARG A 29 -9.53 -0.12 -18.37
N ARG A 30 -9.55 0.47 -19.57
CA ARG A 30 -8.35 0.63 -20.39
C ARG A 30 -7.44 1.68 -19.75
N VAL A 31 -6.16 1.38 -19.56
CA VAL A 31 -5.18 2.28 -18.91
C VAL A 31 -3.89 2.30 -19.73
N HIS A 32 -3.40 3.50 -20.05
CA HIS A 32 -2.10 3.70 -20.70
C HIS A 32 -1.01 3.89 -19.62
N ASP A 33 0.14 3.26 -19.83
CA ASP A 33 1.36 3.39 -19.04
C ASP A 33 2.34 4.31 -19.75
N GLU A 34 2.44 5.54 -19.28
CA GLU A 34 3.26 6.60 -19.89
C GLU A 34 4.75 6.28 -19.83
N ARG A 35 5.21 5.56 -18.80
CA ARG A 35 6.61 5.18 -18.64
C ARG A 35 7.05 4.16 -19.70
N ARG A 36 6.13 3.31 -20.15
CA ARG A 36 6.41 2.22 -21.10
C ARG A 36 5.86 2.47 -22.50
N GLY A 37 4.93 3.40 -22.66
CA GLY A 37 4.15 3.56 -23.90
C GLY A 37 3.20 2.38 -24.17
N GLU A 38 2.86 1.59 -23.15
CA GLU A 38 2.01 0.40 -23.29
C GLU A 38 0.57 0.72 -22.86
N THR A 39 -0.42 0.03 -23.42
CA THR A 39 -1.81 0.13 -22.96
C THR A 39 -2.33 -1.23 -22.54
N TYR A 40 -2.98 -1.25 -21.37
CA TYR A 40 -3.57 -2.45 -20.78
C TYR A 40 -5.09 -2.37 -20.85
N ASP A 41 -5.72 -3.48 -21.23
CA ASP A 41 -7.17 -3.67 -21.21
C ASP A 41 -7.47 -5.15 -20.91
N TYR A 42 -8.00 -5.42 -19.72
CA TYR A 42 -8.27 -6.78 -19.25
C TYR A 42 -9.76 -7.18 -19.34
N GLY A 43 -10.64 -6.32 -19.85
CA GLY A 43 -11.99 -6.67 -20.32
C GLY A 43 -13.05 -7.13 -19.30
N ARG A 44 -12.71 -7.41 -18.03
CA ARG A 44 -13.64 -8.00 -17.02
C ARG A 44 -14.58 -6.99 -16.34
N LYS A 45 -15.16 -6.06 -17.09
CA LYS A 45 -15.98 -4.96 -16.55
C LYS A 45 -17.25 -5.46 -15.85
N GLU A 46 -17.81 -6.56 -16.33
CA GLU A 46 -19.05 -7.17 -15.84
C GLU A 46 -18.96 -7.65 -14.38
N ARG A 47 -17.75 -7.88 -13.86
CA ARG A 47 -17.52 -8.29 -12.46
C ARG A 47 -17.28 -7.10 -11.53
N VAL A 48 -17.15 -5.89 -12.06
CA VAL A 48 -16.83 -4.68 -11.30
C VAL A 48 -18.09 -3.95 -10.92
N LEU A 49 -18.45 -3.98 -9.64
CA LEU A 49 -19.64 -3.32 -9.11
C LEU A 49 -19.42 -1.82 -8.87
N ARG A 50 -18.22 -1.44 -8.43
CA ARG A 50 -17.88 -0.06 -8.09
C ARG A 50 -16.38 0.16 -8.21
N VAL A 51 -15.99 1.35 -8.66
CA VAL A 51 -14.61 1.86 -8.58
C VAL A 51 -14.65 3.23 -7.91
N GLY A 52 -13.71 3.49 -7.01
CA GLY A 52 -13.56 4.80 -6.36
C GLY A 52 -12.10 5.08 -6.01
N THR A 53 -11.74 6.36 -5.96
CA THR A 53 -10.40 6.83 -5.60
C THR A 53 -10.52 7.78 -4.42
N LEU A 54 -9.72 7.52 -3.39
CA LEU A 54 -9.68 8.27 -2.14
C LEU A 54 -8.28 8.84 -1.94
N LEU A 55 -8.24 10.14 -1.70
CA LEU A 55 -7.00 10.90 -1.59
C LEU A 55 -6.73 11.32 -0.14
N PRO A 56 -5.46 11.35 0.29
CA PRO A 56 -5.07 11.96 1.55
C PRO A 56 -5.15 13.49 1.47
N GLU A 57 -5.05 14.13 2.62
CA GLU A 57 -4.92 15.58 2.71
C GLU A 57 -3.70 16.08 1.90
N GLY A 58 -3.88 17.23 1.23
CA GLY A 58 -2.85 17.86 0.39
C GLY A 58 -2.61 17.20 -0.96
N ALA A 59 -3.26 16.06 -1.27
CA ALA A 59 -3.11 15.43 -2.58
C ALA A 59 -3.59 16.32 -3.73
N PRO A 60 -2.86 16.38 -4.86
CA PRO A 60 -3.32 17.02 -6.08
C PRO A 60 -4.71 16.50 -6.50
N ALA A 61 -5.63 17.41 -6.79
CA ALA A 61 -7.01 17.05 -7.15
C ALA A 61 -7.09 16.17 -8.42
N GLU A 62 -6.14 16.32 -9.34
CA GLU A 62 -6.01 15.49 -10.55
C GLU A 62 -5.79 14.00 -10.25
N TYR A 63 -5.25 13.66 -9.07
CA TYR A 63 -5.11 12.26 -8.64
C TYR A 63 -6.44 11.58 -8.32
N ALA A 64 -7.56 12.32 -8.33
CA ALA A 64 -8.89 11.73 -8.30
C ALA A 64 -9.16 10.88 -9.56
N ASP A 65 -8.47 11.17 -10.67
CA ASP A 65 -8.34 10.23 -11.78
C ASP A 65 -7.28 9.17 -11.44
N PRO A 66 -7.67 7.89 -11.28
CA PRO A 66 -6.72 6.85 -10.95
C PRO A 66 -5.66 6.63 -12.03
N ALA A 67 -5.94 6.89 -13.31
CA ALA A 67 -4.95 6.75 -14.38
C ALA A 67 -3.82 7.78 -14.21
N VAL A 68 -4.17 9.02 -13.85
CA VAL A 68 -3.21 10.09 -13.53
C VAL A 68 -2.41 9.71 -12.29
N LEU A 69 -3.07 9.32 -11.20
CA LEU A 69 -2.41 8.92 -9.95
C LEU A 69 -1.38 7.81 -10.15
N PHE A 70 -1.75 6.73 -10.86
CA PHE A 70 -0.88 5.57 -11.00
C PHE A 70 0.21 5.74 -12.08
N ASN A 71 0.02 6.60 -13.07
CA ASN A 71 1.13 7.05 -13.92
C ASN A 71 2.10 7.93 -13.14
N ALA A 72 1.60 8.88 -12.34
CA ALA A 72 2.44 9.76 -11.54
C ALA A 72 3.35 8.99 -10.58
N VAL A 73 2.84 7.96 -9.87
CA VAL A 73 3.70 7.14 -9.00
C VAL A 73 4.65 6.24 -9.78
N GLU A 74 4.25 5.72 -10.96
CA GLU A 74 5.17 4.95 -11.82
C GLU A 74 6.32 5.82 -12.36
N LEU A 75 6.05 7.06 -12.75
CA LEU A 75 7.07 8.00 -13.21
C LEU A 75 7.96 8.49 -12.07
N HIS A 76 7.39 8.73 -10.89
CA HIS A 76 8.16 9.15 -9.71
C HIS A 76 9.16 8.07 -9.25
N GLU A 77 8.81 6.80 -9.40
CA GLU A 77 9.68 5.69 -9.03
C GLU A 77 10.69 5.38 -10.13
N THR A 78 11.98 5.56 -9.85
CA THR A 78 13.06 5.35 -10.84
C THR A 78 13.79 4.01 -10.70
N GLY A 79 13.70 3.36 -9.53
CA GLY A 79 14.42 2.11 -9.26
C GLY A 79 13.91 0.93 -10.09
N ARG A 80 14.84 0.08 -10.57
CA ARG A 80 14.51 -1.18 -11.28
C ARG A 80 13.74 -2.16 -10.39
N THR A 81 13.99 -2.15 -9.09
CA THR A 81 13.31 -2.98 -8.09
C THR A 81 12.22 -2.23 -7.33
N ALA A 82 11.81 -1.05 -7.83
CA ALA A 82 10.80 -0.25 -7.18
C ALA A 82 9.46 -1.01 -7.07
N ARG A 83 8.74 -0.68 -6.00
CA ARG A 83 7.40 -1.17 -5.70
C ARG A 83 6.44 0.02 -5.77
N PRO A 84 5.99 0.44 -6.97
CA PRO A 84 5.19 1.65 -7.15
C PRO A 84 3.82 1.59 -6.49
N ALA A 85 3.28 0.38 -6.26
CA ALA A 85 2.00 0.21 -5.59
C ALA A 85 2.01 -1.00 -4.64
N LYS A 86 1.03 -1.02 -3.73
CA LYS A 86 0.63 -2.22 -2.98
C LYS A 86 -0.81 -2.57 -3.34
N LYS A 87 -1.11 -3.85 -3.41
CA LYS A 87 -2.46 -4.37 -3.62
C LYS A 87 -2.91 -5.04 -2.34
N ILE A 88 -4.01 -4.53 -1.80
CA ILE A 88 -4.75 -5.14 -0.69
C ILE A 88 -6.01 -5.80 -1.27
N VAL A 89 -6.33 -6.99 -0.81
CA VAL A 89 -7.60 -7.66 -1.16
C VAL A 89 -8.33 -8.01 0.12
N VAL A 90 -9.59 -7.61 0.21
CA VAL A 90 -10.45 -7.89 1.36
C VAL A 90 -11.71 -8.62 0.93
N ALA A 91 -12.14 -9.62 1.71
CA ALA A 91 -13.51 -10.14 1.59
C ALA A 91 -14.48 -9.14 2.19
N LEU A 92 -15.61 -8.91 1.51
CA LEU A 92 -16.72 -8.12 2.02
C LEU A 92 -17.78 -9.07 2.59
N PRO A 93 -18.34 -8.80 3.78
CA PRO A 93 -19.44 -9.62 4.29
C PRO A 93 -20.62 -9.64 3.32
N ARG A 94 -21.19 -10.83 3.11
CA ARG A 94 -22.37 -11.01 2.23
C ARG A 94 -23.61 -10.39 2.84
N GLU A 95 -23.64 -10.37 4.16
CA GLU A 95 -24.61 -9.75 5.04
C GLU A 95 -24.70 -8.23 4.83
N PHE A 96 -23.67 -7.58 4.29
CA PHE A 96 -23.72 -6.17 3.98
C PHE A 96 -24.54 -5.89 2.72
N THR A 97 -25.41 -4.88 2.83
CA THR A 97 -25.99 -4.19 1.68
C THR A 97 -24.88 -3.59 0.80
N PRO A 98 -25.13 -3.34 -0.50
CA PRO A 98 -24.17 -2.67 -1.37
C PRO A 98 -23.65 -1.33 -0.80
N ARG A 99 -24.53 -0.56 -0.14
CA ARG A 99 -24.16 0.70 0.52
C ARG A 99 -23.21 0.47 1.69
N GLN A 100 -23.49 -0.50 2.56
CA GLN A 100 -22.63 -0.82 3.70
C GLN A 100 -21.24 -1.31 3.24
N ARG A 101 -21.16 -2.06 2.14
CA ARG A 101 -19.87 -2.49 1.56
C ARG A 101 -19.00 -1.30 1.17
N VAL A 102 -19.59 -0.31 0.49
CA VAL A 102 -18.87 0.92 0.13
C VAL A 102 -18.48 1.70 1.38
N GLN A 103 -19.40 1.92 2.31
CA GLN A 103 -19.13 2.69 3.53
C GLN A 103 -18.00 2.08 4.37
N ALA A 104 -18.06 0.77 4.65
CA ALA A 104 -17.03 0.06 5.40
C ALA A 104 -15.66 0.13 4.68
N LEU A 105 -15.64 -0.06 3.36
CA LEU A 105 -14.40 -0.02 2.59
C LEU A 105 -13.77 1.39 2.56
N GLU A 106 -14.57 2.42 2.34
CA GLU A 106 -14.06 3.79 2.29
C GLU A 106 -13.64 4.32 3.66
N GLU A 107 -14.37 3.96 4.73
CA GLU A 107 -13.97 4.23 6.12
C GLU A 107 -12.60 3.60 6.41
N TYR A 108 -12.47 2.30 6.11
CA TYR A 108 -11.22 1.58 6.28
C TYR A 108 -10.05 2.24 5.54
N ILE A 109 -10.25 2.63 4.28
CA ILE A 109 -9.22 3.30 3.47
C ILE A 109 -8.86 4.67 4.06
N ARG A 110 -9.85 5.47 4.47
CA ARG A 110 -9.61 6.80 5.04
C ARG A 110 -8.77 6.71 6.31
N GLU A 111 -9.18 5.86 7.25
CA GLU A 111 -8.54 5.73 8.57
C GLU A 111 -7.16 5.09 8.50
N ASN A 112 -6.96 4.11 7.62
CA ASN A 112 -5.74 3.31 7.63
C ASN A 112 -4.70 3.71 6.60
N LEU A 113 -5.12 4.33 5.50
CA LEU A 113 -4.28 4.66 4.36
C LEU A 113 -4.22 6.17 4.13
N ASN A 114 -5.36 6.86 3.97
CA ASN A 114 -5.34 8.30 3.70
C ASN A 114 -4.82 9.10 4.90
N ALA A 115 -5.16 8.72 6.13
CA ALA A 115 -4.61 9.33 7.34
C ALA A 115 -3.08 9.18 7.43
N ASP A 116 -2.53 8.12 6.82
CA ASP A 116 -1.08 7.90 6.68
C ASP A 116 -0.51 8.58 5.42
N GLY A 117 -1.27 9.40 4.70
CA GLY A 117 -0.80 10.10 3.50
C GLY A 117 -0.78 9.26 2.23
N TYR A 118 -1.43 8.09 2.19
CA TYR A 118 -1.49 7.26 0.98
C TYR A 118 -2.73 7.57 0.14
N ALA A 119 -2.55 7.75 -1.17
CA ALA A 119 -3.64 7.74 -2.14
C ALA A 119 -3.97 6.30 -2.56
N ALA A 120 -5.25 5.99 -2.68
CA ALA A 120 -5.72 4.64 -3.00
C ALA A 120 -6.91 4.65 -3.96
N THR A 121 -6.95 3.67 -4.85
CA THR A 121 -8.12 3.36 -5.68
C THR A 121 -8.61 1.97 -5.33
N TYR A 122 -9.91 1.83 -5.14
CA TYR A 122 -10.54 0.55 -4.88
C TYR A 122 -11.46 0.14 -6.03
N ALA A 123 -11.66 -1.16 -6.16
CA ALA A 123 -12.71 -1.75 -6.98
C ALA A 123 -13.41 -2.87 -6.20
N ILE A 124 -14.73 -2.81 -6.11
CA ILE A 124 -15.57 -3.87 -5.53
C ILE A 124 -15.96 -4.83 -6.66
N HIS A 125 -15.67 -6.11 -6.44
CA HIS A 125 -15.94 -7.22 -7.36
C HIS A 125 -16.94 -8.19 -6.75
N ASP A 126 -17.64 -8.92 -7.62
CA ASP A 126 -18.47 -10.07 -7.25
C ASP A 126 -18.47 -11.13 -8.36
N ASP A 127 -18.94 -12.35 -8.04
CA ASP A 127 -19.10 -13.45 -9.00
C ASP A 127 -20.37 -13.34 -9.86
N GLY A 128 -21.14 -12.27 -9.68
CA GLY A 128 -22.45 -12.05 -10.33
C GLY A 128 -23.59 -12.82 -9.66
N ARG A 129 -23.31 -13.57 -8.59
CA ARG A 129 -24.29 -14.33 -7.80
C ARG A 129 -24.30 -13.90 -6.33
N GLY A 130 -23.51 -12.91 -5.94
CA GLY A 130 -23.41 -12.42 -4.56
C GLY A 130 -22.73 -13.38 -3.61
N ASN A 131 -21.99 -14.39 -4.11
CA ASN A 131 -21.36 -15.39 -3.23
C ASN A 131 -19.98 -14.98 -2.76
N ASN A 132 -19.28 -14.14 -3.51
CA ASN A 132 -17.93 -13.74 -3.20
C ASN A 132 -17.69 -12.25 -3.44
N PRO A 133 -18.42 -11.36 -2.75
CA PRO A 133 -18.12 -9.95 -2.80
C PRO A 133 -16.77 -9.69 -2.14
N HIS A 134 -15.87 -9.05 -2.87
CA HIS A 134 -14.53 -8.70 -2.40
C HIS A 134 -14.10 -7.36 -2.98
N ALA A 135 -13.13 -6.71 -2.36
CA ALA A 135 -12.55 -5.48 -2.88
C ALA A 135 -11.06 -5.63 -3.13
N HIS A 136 -10.63 -5.11 -4.27
CA HIS A 136 -9.22 -4.81 -4.53
C HIS A 136 -8.97 -3.35 -4.18
N ILE A 137 -7.94 -3.08 -3.38
CA ILE A 137 -7.46 -1.73 -3.07
C ILE A 137 -6.03 -1.63 -3.62
N LEU A 138 -5.83 -0.78 -4.60
CA LEU A 138 -4.51 -0.43 -5.12
C LEU A 138 -4.07 0.86 -4.44
N VAL A 139 -2.93 0.82 -3.77
CA VAL A 139 -2.37 1.93 -3.00
C VAL A 139 -1.13 2.43 -3.70
N ALA A 140 -1.06 3.71 -4.04
CA ALA A 140 0.18 4.33 -4.51
C ALA A 140 1.20 4.22 -3.37
N ASN A 141 2.28 3.46 -3.55
CA ASN A 141 3.15 3.03 -2.45
C ASN A 141 4.22 4.08 -2.10
N ARG A 142 3.76 5.33 -2.05
CA ARG A 142 4.49 6.53 -1.67
C ARG A 142 3.50 7.49 -1.02
N GLN A 143 3.84 8.00 0.15
CA GLN A 143 3.01 8.98 0.84
C GLN A 143 3.07 10.32 0.10
N ILE A 144 1.98 11.08 0.18
CA ILE A 144 1.90 12.47 -0.25
C ILE A 144 2.14 13.34 0.98
N ASP A 145 2.98 14.35 0.82
CA ASP A 145 3.23 15.37 1.83
C ASP A 145 2.05 16.37 1.84
N PRO A 146 1.37 16.56 2.98
CA PRO A 146 0.15 17.37 3.03
C PRO A 146 0.39 18.87 2.80
N ALA A 147 1.61 19.36 3.05
CA ALA A 147 1.95 20.77 2.91
C ALA A 147 2.31 21.13 1.46
N THR A 148 2.89 20.18 0.71
CA THR A 148 3.40 20.43 -0.64
C THR A 148 2.60 19.74 -1.74
N GLY A 149 1.79 18.73 -1.40
CA GLY A 149 1.14 17.83 -2.36
C GLY A 149 2.09 16.94 -3.16
N GLY A 150 3.39 17.00 -2.85
CA GLY A 150 4.42 16.19 -3.49
C GLY A 150 4.57 14.81 -2.86
N TRP A 151 5.17 13.88 -3.60
CA TRP A 151 5.57 12.59 -3.05
C TRP A 151 6.63 12.75 -1.96
N ALA A 152 6.47 12.06 -0.82
CA ALA A 152 7.39 12.10 0.30
C ALA A 152 8.84 11.86 -0.16
N ARG A 153 9.80 12.73 0.18
CA ARG A 153 11.15 12.70 -0.45
C ARG A 153 11.97 11.43 -0.20
N LEU A 154 11.88 10.83 0.98
CA LEU A 154 12.72 9.69 1.39
C LEU A 154 11.90 8.41 1.54
N LYS A 155 12.42 7.30 1.03
CA LYS A 155 11.87 5.94 1.27
C LYS A 155 12.53 5.19 2.40
N GLN A 156 13.77 5.55 2.68
CA GLN A 156 14.64 4.86 3.61
C GLN A 156 15.58 5.88 4.22
N ARG A 157 16.02 5.60 5.44
CA ARG A 157 17.11 6.34 6.06
C ARG A 157 18.09 5.36 6.68
N MET A 158 19.34 5.80 6.78
CA MET A 158 20.39 5.01 7.39
C MET A 158 20.44 5.30 8.88
N GLU A 159 20.09 4.30 9.68
CA GLU A 159 20.15 4.36 11.16
C GLU A 159 21.40 3.62 11.66
N TYR A 160 21.87 3.98 12.86
CA TYR A 160 22.95 3.23 13.50
C TYR A 160 22.44 1.89 14.01
N VAL A 161 23.22 0.84 13.84
CA VAL A 161 22.96 -0.43 14.52
C VAL A 161 23.30 -0.25 15.99
N LEU A 162 22.37 -0.63 16.87
CA LEU A 162 22.55 -0.58 18.32
C LEU A 162 22.74 -2.00 18.87
N ASP A 163 23.54 -2.14 19.92
CA ASP A 163 23.67 -3.39 20.69
C ASP A 163 22.56 -3.53 21.76
N GLU A 164 22.65 -4.57 22.58
CA GLU A 164 21.70 -4.88 23.65
C GLU A 164 21.59 -3.79 24.72
N ARG A 165 22.60 -2.91 24.82
CA ARG A 165 22.63 -1.77 25.77
C ARG A 165 22.15 -0.47 25.12
N GLY A 166 21.79 -0.51 23.83
CA GLY A 166 21.41 0.67 23.06
C GLY A 166 22.60 1.49 22.57
N GLU A 167 23.83 0.96 22.67
CA GLU A 167 25.04 1.66 22.22
C GLU A 167 25.31 1.37 20.74
N ARG A 168 25.93 2.31 20.03
CA ARG A 168 26.21 2.15 18.59
C ARG A 168 27.24 1.03 18.39
N VAL A 169 27.00 0.16 17.43
CA VAL A 169 27.96 -0.91 17.11
C VAL A 169 29.10 -0.35 16.23
N PRO A 170 30.37 -0.46 16.62
CA PRO A 170 31.49 0.05 15.83
C PRO A 170 31.63 -0.72 14.51
N LEU A 171 32.00 0.00 13.44
CA LEU A 171 32.35 -0.64 12.18
C LEU A 171 33.81 -1.09 12.25
N ILE A 172 34.03 -2.40 12.39
CA ILE A 172 35.36 -2.99 12.56
C ILE A 172 35.98 -3.32 11.21
N ASP A 173 37.28 -3.06 11.08
CA ASP A 173 38.09 -3.53 9.98
C ASP A 173 38.45 -5.01 10.16
N PRO A 174 38.08 -5.90 9.23
CA PRO A 174 38.29 -7.33 9.39
C PRO A 174 39.77 -7.75 9.36
N GLU A 175 40.66 -6.95 8.76
CA GLU A 175 42.09 -7.28 8.68
C GLU A 175 42.84 -6.85 9.94
N THR A 176 42.51 -5.66 10.45
CA THR A 176 43.24 -5.07 11.60
C THR A 176 42.56 -5.29 12.95
N GLY A 177 41.28 -5.68 12.96
CA GLY A 177 40.45 -5.80 14.16
C GLY A 177 40.12 -4.46 14.83
N ARG A 178 40.57 -3.33 14.26
CA ARG A 178 40.36 -1.98 14.82
C ARG A 178 39.10 -1.34 14.26
N GLN A 179 38.54 -0.38 15.00
CA GLN A 179 37.42 0.41 14.51
C GLN A 179 37.87 1.27 13.32
N LYS A 180 37.12 1.21 12.22
CA LYS A 180 37.36 2.04 11.04
C LYS A 180 37.21 3.51 11.38
N THR A 181 38.07 4.33 10.79
CA THR A 181 37.98 5.78 10.79
C THR A 181 37.82 6.28 9.36
N ASP A 182 37.20 7.45 9.18
CA ASP A 182 37.19 8.09 7.86
C ASP A 182 38.48 8.87 7.60
N LYS A 183 38.57 9.49 6.41
CA LYS A 183 39.72 10.31 5.99
C LYS A 183 40.05 11.48 6.93
N ARG A 184 39.14 11.85 7.85
CA ARG A 184 39.33 12.92 8.84
C ARG A 184 39.59 12.36 10.24
N GLY A 185 39.83 11.04 10.37
CA GLY A 185 40.10 10.37 11.65
C GLY A 185 38.84 10.10 12.49
N ARG A 186 37.62 10.29 11.97
CA ARG A 186 36.39 10.10 12.76
C ARG A 186 35.98 8.64 12.79
N ARG A 187 35.72 8.11 13.98
CA ARG A 187 35.24 6.74 14.22
C ARG A 187 33.95 6.44 13.44
N GLN A 188 33.93 5.31 12.75
CA GLN A 188 32.81 4.84 11.94
C GLN A 188 31.97 3.81 12.71
N TRP A 189 30.67 3.82 12.46
CA TRP A 189 29.70 2.96 13.13
C TRP A 189 28.94 2.13 12.09
N LYS A 190 28.52 0.92 12.46
CA LYS A 190 27.63 0.12 11.61
C LYS A 190 26.31 0.87 11.43
N ARG A 191 25.85 0.91 10.19
CA ARG A 191 24.57 1.52 9.83
C ARG A 191 23.75 0.51 9.06
N THR A 192 22.44 0.55 9.25
CA THR A 192 21.48 -0.25 8.50
C THR A 192 20.47 0.65 7.82
N SER A 193 19.95 0.21 6.68
CA SER A 193 18.87 0.92 6.01
C SER A 193 17.53 0.53 6.64
N VAL A 194 16.75 1.53 7.03
CA VAL A 194 15.42 1.35 7.60
C VAL A 194 14.39 1.93 6.64
N SER A 195 13.40 1.12 6.24
CA SER A 195 12.27 1.58 5.43
C SER A 195 11.41 2.57 6.23
N LEU A 196 11.16 3.71 5.60
CA LEU A 196 10.27 4.74 6.11
C LEU A 196 8.81 4.48 5.74
N ASN A 197 8.54 3.53 4.84
CA ASN A 197 7.19 3.18 4.42
C ASN A 197 6.51 2.32 5.50
N PRO A 198 5.45 2.79 6.18
CA PRO A 198 4.74 2.01 7.19
C PRO A 198 4.17 0.68 6.65
N LEU A 199 3.77 0.62 5.38
CA LEU A 199 3.19 -0.58 4.75
C LEU A 199 4.22 -1.69 4.46
N ASP A 200 5.51 -1.47 4.76
CA ASP A 200 6.53 -2.52 4.79
C ASP A 200 6.75 -3.09 6.20
N ARG A 201 6.14 -2.49 7.24
CA ARG A 201 6.34 -2.89 8.64
C ARG A 201 5.33 -3.95 9.06
N LYS A 202 5.80 -5.04 9.66
CA LYS A 202 4.96 -6.14 10.19
C LYS A 202 3.87 -5.62 11.14
N ALA A 203 4.20 -4.65 12.00
CA ALA A 203 3.24 -4.04 12.93
C ALA A 203 2.07 -3.37 12.19
N LYS A 204 2.35 -2.53 11.17
CA LYS A 204 1.29 -1.90 10.37
C LYS A 204 0.44 -2.94 9.64
N LEU A 205 1.06 -3.98 9.06
CA LEU A 205 0.30 -5.05 8.38
C LEU A 205 -0.59 -5.86 9.33
N LYS A 206 -0.23 -5.99 10.61
CA LYS A 206 -1.12 -6.57 11.64
C LYS A 206 -2.27 -5.62 11.97
N ALA A 207 -1.97 -4.34 12.19
CA ALA A 207 -2.98 -3.33 12.47
C ALA A 207 -4.02 -3.21 11.33
N LEU A 208 -3.57 -3.29 10.07
CA LEU A 208 -4.48 -3.31 8.91
C LEU A 208 -5.47 -4.48 8.92
N ARG A 209 -5.05 -5.66 9.40
CA ARG A 209 -5.89 -6.86 9.49
C ARG A 209 -6.93 -6.72 10.59
N GLU A 210 -6.47 -6.33 11.77
CA GLU A 210 -7.32 -6.08 12.93
C GLU A 210 -8.35 -4.98 12.64
N SER A 211 -7.91 -3.86 12.06
CA SER A 211 -8.80 -2.76 11.71
C SER A 211 -9.87 -3.18 10.71
N TRP A 212 -9.56 -4.02 9.70
CA TRP A 212 -10.58 -4.50 8.77
C TRP A 212 -11.66 -5.32 9.47
N ALA A 213 -11.26 -6.25 10.36
CA ALA A 213 -12.23 -7.01 11.15
C ALA A 213 -13.08 -6.08 12.03
N ASN A 214 -12.48 -5.08 12.68
CA ASN A 214 -13.21 -4.13 13.51
C ASN A 214 -14.21 -3.29 12.69
N THR A 215 -13.80 -2.76 11.54
CA THR A 215 -14.67 -1.99 10.63
C THR A 215 -15.87 -2.82 10.16
N CYS A 216 -15.67 -4.11 9.89
CA CYS A 216 -16.76 -5.02 9.56
C CYS A 216 -17.65 -5.31 10.78
N ASN A 217 -17.07 -5.68 11.91
CA ASN A 217 -17.78 -6.09 13.12
C ASN A 217 -18.60 -4.97 13.76
N ALA A 218 -18.27 -3.71 13.49
CA ALA A 218 -19.09 -2.56 13.87
C ALA A 218 -20.47 -2.52 13.18
N ARG A 219 -20.65 -3.31 12.11
CA ARG A 219 -21.87 -3.36 11.28
C ARG A 219 -22.49 -4.75 11.18
N LEU A 220 -21.82 -5.76 11.71
CA LEU A 220 -22.31 -7.14 11.73
C LEU A 220 -22.99 -7.42 13.06
N ASP A 221 -24.05 -8.22 12.99
CA ASP A 221 -24.67 -8.81 14.18
C ASP A 221 -23.65 -9.68 14.92
N GLU A 222 -23.82 -9.82 16.24
CA GLU A 222 -22.87 -10.54 17.09
C GLU A 222 -22.58 -11.97 16.62
N THR A 223 -23.60 -12.66 16.08
CA THR A 223 -23.51 -14.03 15.56
C THR A 223 -22.80 -14.13 14.21
N ALA A 224 -22.59 -13.01 13.52
CA ALA A 224 -21.98 -12.93 12.20
C ALA A 224 -20.58 -12.29 12.22
N ARG A 225 -20.06 -11.93 13.40
CA ARG A 225 -18.73 -11.29 13.53
C ARG A 225 -17.60 -12.18 13.01
N ILE A 226 -16.56 -11.52 12.50
CA ILE A 226 -15.37 -12.14 11.92
C ILE A 226 -14.13 -11.92 12.80
N ASP A 227 -13.21 -12.89 12.78
CA ASP A 227 -11.90 -12.79 13.45
C ASP A 227 -10.77 -12.70 12.41
N HIS A 228 -9.77 -11.87 12.69
CA HIS A 228 -8.59 -11.65 11.87
C HIS A 228 -7.40 -12.56 12.21
N ARG A 229 -7.49 -13.30 13.33
CA ARG A 229 -6.42 -14.13 13.89
C ARG A 229 -6.27 -15.48 13.19
#